data_AF-A0A8T3SVJ5-F1
#
_entry.id   AF-A0A8T3SVJ5-F1
#
_cell.length_a   1.000
_cell.length_b   1.000
_cell.length_c   1.000
_cell.angle_alpha   90.00
_cell.angle_beta   90.00
_cell.angle_gamma   90.00
#
_symmetry.space_group_name_H-M   'P 1'
#
loop_
_entity.id
_entity.type
_entity.pdbx_description
1 polymer ?
#
loop_
_entity_poly.entity_id
_entity_poly.type
_entity_poly.pdbx_seq_one_letter_code
_entity_poly.pdbx_strand_id
1 'polypeptide(L)'
;QVMLNIIDQHWREHLLEMDYLQEGINLRAMGQRDPLVEWQREGYEMFGAMMSSIAQDFVKYVMHVQVVVEEDQVPANDVTDMALSGPDDSGTGANMAAAAQAQAVADGGEAPAEVAEEVVNTPVVKSDWDKTPRNAPCPCGSGKKFKQCHGRLV
;
A
#
# COMPACT_ATOMS: atom_id res chain seq x y z
N GLN A 1 -7.70 -12.37 -4.22
CA GLN A 1 -7.00 -11.32 -3.43
C GLN A 1 -6.78 -10.03 -4.22
N VAL A 2 -6.20 -10.08 -5.42
CA VAL A 2 -5.73 -8.86 -6.12
C VAL A 2 -6.85 -7.90 -6.57
N MET A 3 -8.02 -8.40 -6.95
CA MET A 3 -9.17 -7.54 -7.29
C MET A 3 -9.61 -6.64 -6.12
N LEU A 4 -9.67 -7.20 -4.91
CA LEU A 4 -10.06 -6.44 -3.72
C LEU A 4 -9.03 -5.36 -3.39
N ASN A 5 -7.74 -5.62 -3.64
CA ASN A 5 -6.68 -4.63 -3.43
C ASN A 5 -6.82 -3.42 -4.36
N ILE A 6 -7.18 -3.63 -5.63
CA ILE A 6 -7.35 -2.54 -6.61
C ILE A 6 -8.53 -1.64 -6.22
N ILE A 7 -9.63 -2.26 -5.79
CA ILE A 7 -10.82 -1.55 -5.33
C ILE A 7 -10.50 -0.75 -4.05
N ASP A 8 -9.83 -1.38 -3.08
CA ASP A 8 -9.44 -0.71 -1.83
C ASP A 8 -8.52 0.48 -2.08
N GLN A 9 -7.59 0.38 -3.04
CA GLN A 9 -6.69 1.49 -3.40
C GLN A 9 -7.46 2.67 -3.98
N HIS A 10 -8.29 2.44 -5.00
CA HIS A 10 -9.11 3.48 -5.62
C HIS A 10 -10.10 4.11 -4.65
N TRP A 11 -10.68 3.29 -3.76
CA TRP A 11 -11.61 3.78 -2.75
C TRP A 11 -10.93 4.71 -1.74
N ARG A 12 -9.71 4.37 -1.27
CA ARG A 12 -8.94 5.24 -0.37
C ARG A 12 -8.58 6.57 -1.03
N GLU A 13 -8.18 6.52 -2.29
CA GLU A 13 -7.86 7.71 -3.08
C GLU A 13 -9.09 8.59 -3.28
N HIS A 14 -10.24 8.00 -3.62
CA HIS A 14 -11.51 8.73 -3.72
C HIS A 14 -11.95 9.35 -2.39
N LEU A 15 -11.80 8.65 -1.26
CA LEU A 15 -12.12 9.22 0.06
C LEU A 15 -11.25 10.44 0.39
N LEU A 16 -9.97 10.39 0.01
CA LEU A 16 -9.04 11.50 0.19
C LEU A 16 -9.41 12.69 -0.74
N GLU A 17 -9.78 12.42 -1.98
CA GLU A 17 -10.28 13.44 -2.91
C GLU A 17 -11.60 14.09 -2.44
N MET A 18 -12.51 13.29 -1.85
CA MET A 18 -13.76 13.77 -1.27
C MET A 18 -13.54 14.68 -0.05
N ASP A 19 -12.51 14.40 0.75
CA ASP A 19 -12.14 15.23 1.91
C ASP A 19 -11.58 16.59 1.44
N TYR A 20 -10.68 16.58 0.44
CA TYR A 20 -10.20 17.81 -0.19
C TYR A 20 -11.32 18.64 -0.82
N LEU A 21 -12.26 17.98 -1.50
CA LEU A 21 -13.42 18.65 -2.07
C LEU A 21 -14.24 19.33 -0.96
N GLN A 22 -14.49 18.63 0.14
CA GLN A 22 -15.24 19.15 1.28
C GLN A 22 -14.61 20.41 1.88
N GLU A 23 -13.29 20.46 2.03
CA GLU A 23 -12.56 21.64 2.49
C GLU A 23 -12.69 22.84 1.52
N GLY A 24 -12.68 22.58 0.21
CA GLY A 24 -12.73 23.60 -0.84
C GLY A 24 -14.11 24.20 -1.11
N ILE A 25 -15.19 23.50 -0.77
CA ILE A 25 -16.57 23.96 -1.05
C ILE A 25 -16.99 25.15 -0.20
N ASN A 26 -16.42 25.30 1.00
CA ASN A 26 -16.75 26.42 1.89
C ASN A 26 -16.41 27.78 1.23
N LEU A 27 -15.37 27.82 0.41
CA LEU A 27 -14.98 29.02 -0.34
C LEU A 27 -15.88 29.27 -1.57
N ARG A 28 -16.44 28.21 -2.19
CA ARG A 28 -17.37 28.32 -3.33
C ARG A 28 -18.82 28.60 -2.91
N ALA A 29 -19.19 28.28 -1.66
CA ALA A 29 -20.50 28.57 -1.07
C ALA A 29 -20.86 30.06 -1.04
N MET A 30 -19.88 30.96 -1.22
CA MET A 30 -20.11 32.40 -1.34
C MET A 30 -20.91 32.79 -2.61
N GLY A 31 -21.03 31.89 -3.59
CA GLY A 31 -21.69 32.12 -4.88
C GLY A 31 -23.21 31.91 -4.93
N GLN A 32 -23.93 31.95 -3.81
CA GLN A 32 -25.40 31.74 -3.71
C GLN A 32 -25.90 30.34 -4.14
N ARG A 33 -25.01 29.42 -4.50
CA ARG A 33 -25.34 28.01 -4.73
C ARG A 33 -25.23 27.23 -3.43
N ASP A 34 -26.12 26.25 -3.27
CA ASP A 34 -26.10 25.39 -2.10
C ASP A 34 -24.81 24.55 -2.09
N PRO A 35 -23.93 24.69 -1.09
CA PRO A 35 -22.68 23.96 -1.01
C PRO A 35 -22.88 22.44 -1.00
N LEU A 36 -23.98 21.96 -0.42
CA LEU A 36 -24.27 20.54 -0.33
C LEU A 36 -24.59 19.94 -1.71
N VAL A 37 -25.25 20.70 -2.57
CA VAL A 37 -25.60 20.26 -3.93
C VAL A 37 -24.37 20.18 -4.82
N GLU A 38 -23.48 21.18 -4.76
CA GLU A 38 -22.22 21.14 -5.52
C GLU A 38 -21.30 20.01 -5.01
N TRP A 39 -21.22 19.76 -3.69
CA TRP A 39 -20.50 18.60 -3.15
C TRP A 39 -21.01 17.28 -3.69
N GLN A 40 -22.34 17.08 -3.67
CA GLN A 40 -22.94 15.84 -4.16
C GLN A 40 -22.72 15.66 -5.66
N ARG A 41 -22.81 16.76 -6.41
CA ARG A 41 -22.63 16.75 -7.86
C ARG A 41 -21.18 16.45 -8.25
N GLU A 42 -20.22 17.23 -7.75
CA GLU A 42 -18.78 17.03 -8.01
C GLU A 42 -18.33 15.66 -7.47
N GLY A 43 -18.79 15.26 -6.29
CA GLY A 43 -18.48 13.96 -5.71
C GLY A 43 -19.00 12.77 -6.53
N TYR A 44 -20.21 12.88 -7.08
CA TYR A 44 -20.77 11.83 -7.95
C TYR A 44 -20.01 11.74 -9.28
N GLU A 45 -19.57 12.86 -9.83
CA GLU A 45 -18.75 12.90 -11.05
C GLU A 45 -17.40 12.18 -10.83
N MET A 46 -16.71 12.48 -9.73
CA MET A 46 -15.46 11.81 -9.35
C MET A 46 -15.65 10.32 -9.06
N PHE A 47 -16.76 9.94 -8.42
CA PHE A 47 -17.11 8.53 -8.20
C PHE A 47 -17.30 7.78 -9.53
N GLY A 48 -17.96 8.40 -10.52
CA GLY A 48 -18.13 7.82 -11.85
C GLY A 48 -16.79 7.62 -12.59
N ALA A 49 -15.87 8.58 -12.44
CA ALA A 49 -14.51 8.46 -12.97
C ALA A 49 -13.74 7.31 -12.31
N MET A 50 -13.79 7.20 -10.97
CA MET A 50 -13.19 6.10 -10.21
C MET A 50 -13.75 4.73 -10.64
N MET A 51 -15.08 4.61 -10.80
CA MET A 51 -15.67 3.35 -11.24
C MET A 51 -15.20 2.94 -12.64
N SER A 52 -14.98 3.93 -13.52
CA SER A 52 -14.46 3.71 -14.87
C SER A 52 -12.99 3.28 -14.85
N SER A 53 -12.16 3.85 -13.98
CA SER A 53 -10.76 3.45 -13.85
C SER A 53 -10.62 2.03 -13.28
N ILE A 54 -11.40 1.69 -12.24
CA ILE A 54 -11.44 0.33 -11.68
C ILE A 54 -11.80 -0.70 -12.76
N ALA A 55 -12.78 -0.39 -13.62
CA ALA A 55 -13.17 -1.29 -14.72
C ALA A 55 -12.05 -1.49 -15.75
N GLN A 56 -11.33 -0.41 -16.10
CA GLN A 56 -10.19 -0.48 -17.03
C GLN A 56 -9.02 -1.28 -16.44
N ASP A 57 -8.69 -1.03 -15.18
CA ASP A 57 -7.61 -1.74 -14.48
C ASP A 57 -7.94 -3.20 -14.26
N PHE A 58 -9.21 -3.53 -14.02
CA PHE A 58 -9.67 -4.90 -13.94
C PHE A 58 -9.42 -5.66 -15.25
N VAL A 59 -9.82 -5.08 -16.40
CA VAL A 59 -9.60 -5.72 -17.71
C VAL A 59 -8.11 -5.84 -18.01
N LYS A 60 -7.33 -4.77 -17.76
CA LYS A 60 -5.88 -4.77 -17.94
C LYS A 60 -5.22 -5.87 -17.11
N TYR A 61 -5.61 -6.00 -15.85
CA TYR A 61 -5.06 -7.00 -14.94
C TYR A 61 -5.38 -8.43 -15.42
N VAL A 62 -6.64 -8.71 -15.76
CA VAL A 62 -7.05 -10.03 -16.29
C VAL A 62 -6.25 -10.41 -17.55
N MET A 63 -5.95 -9.44 -18.42
CA MET A 63 -5.21 -9.68 -19.66
C MET A 63 -3.69 -9.82 -19.47
N HIS A 64 -3.12 -9.34 -18.36
CA HIS A 64 -1.67 -9.34 -18.10
C HIS A 64 -1.23 -10.26 -16.95
N VAL A 65 -2.17 -11.00 -16.33
CA VAL A 65 -1.83 -11.99 -15.29
C VAL A 65 -1.02 -13.13 -15.92
N GLN A 66 0.27 -13.18 -15.60
CA GLN A 66 1.09 -14.37 -15.74
C GLN A 66 1.12 -15.08 -14.39
N VAL A 67 0.54 -16.28 -14.34
CA VAL A 67 0.60 -17.12 -13.12
C VAL A 67 1.96 -17.80 -13.11
N VAL A 68 2.88 -17.25 -12.32
CA VAL A 68 4.10 -17.96 -11.94
C VAL A 68 3.70 -18.98 -10.88
N VAL A 69 3.58 -20.23 -11.27
CA VAL A 69 3.57 -21.34 -10.32
C VAL A 69 5.03 -21.50 -9.90
N GLU A 70 5.36 -21.18 -8.65
CA GLU A 70 6.63 -21.61 -8.07
C GLU A 70 6.62 -23.14 -8.07
N GLU A 71 7.29 -23.75 -9.05
CA GLU A 71 7.70 -25.14 -8.94
C GLU A 71 8.69 -25.19 -7.78
N ASP A 72 8.28 -25.90 -6.71
CA ASP A 72 9.12 -26.24 -5.57
C ASP A 72 10.51 -26.61 -6.08
N GLN A 73 11.50 -25.77 -5.75
CA GLN A 73 12.89 -26.06 -6.06
C GLN A 73 13.26 -27.31 -5.28
N VAL A 74 13.25 -28.45 -5.98
CA VAL A 74 13.81 -29.70 -5.47
C VAL A 74 15.27 -29.38 -5.16
N PRO A 75 15.72 -29.49 -3.89
CA PRO A 75 17.10 -29.20 -3.57
C PRO A 75 17.98 -30.18 -4.32
N ALA A 76 18.77 -29.67 -5.26
CA ALA A 76 19.82 -30.42 -5.94
C ALA A 76 20.92 -30.74 -4.91
N ASN A 77 20.69 -31.82 -4.15
CA ASN A 77 21.76 -32.54 -3.48
C ASN A 77 22.34 -33.56 -4.47
N ASP A 78 23.66 -33.74 -4.39
CA ASP A 78 24.53 -34.64 -5.17
C ASP A 78 24.93 -34.17 -6.58
N VAL A 79 26.16 -33.67 -6.74
CA VAL A 79 27.35 -34.54 -6.91
C VAL A 79 28.65 -33.71 -6.89
N THR A 80 29.28 -33.59 -5.71
CA THR A 80 30.67 -33.13 -5.58
C THR A 80 31.55 -34.32 -5.17
N ASP A 81 31.66 -35.31 -6.05
CA ASP A 81 32.79 -36.24 -6.01
C ASP A 81 33.14 -36.68 -7.42
N MET A 82 34.08 -35.96 -8.03
CA MET A 82 34.77 -36.44 -9.21
C MET A 82 36.27 -36.34 -8.95
N ALA A 83 36.75 -37.23 -8.08
CA ALA A 83 38.16 -37.53 -7.95
C ALA A 83 38.64 -38.23 -9.24
N LEU A 84 39.16 -37.46 -10.20
CA LEU A 84 39.99 -38.00 -11.28
C LEU A 84 41.44 -38.10 -10.78
N SER A 85 41.89 -39.33 -10.54
CA SER A 85 43.31 -39.66 -10.35
C SER A 85 43.90 -40.10 -11.69
N GLY A 86 44.93 -39.41 -12.18
CA GLY A 86 45.73 -39.79 -13.36
C GLY A 86 46.98 -38.91 -13.52
N PRO A 87 48.13 -39.45 -13.98
CA PRO A 87 49.47 -39.00 -13.57
C PRO A 87 50.11 -37.92 -14.47
N ASP A 88 51.11 -37.25 -13.88
CA ASP A 88 52.16 -36.37 -14.42
C ASP A 88 52.26 -36.16 -15.95
N ASP A 89 52.31 -34.88 -16.39
CA ASP A 89 53.40 -34.42 -17.26
C ASP A 89 53.58 -32.89 -17.19
N SER A 90 54.84 -32.48 -17.22
CA SER A 90 55.33 -31.11 -17.16
C SER A 90 55.24 -30.44 -18.53
N GLY A 91 54.84 -29.16 -18.60
CA GLY A 91 54.80 -28.45 -19.88
C GLY A 91 54.71 -26.93 -19.75
N THR A 92 55.87 -26.29 -19.73
CA THR A 92 56.12 -24.83 -19.85
C THR A 92 55.47 -24.15 -21.06
N GLY A 93 55.16 -22.85 -20.93
CA GLY A 93 55.09 -21.90 -22.05
C GLY A 93 53.92 -20.92 -21.94
N ALA A 94 54.11 -19.68 -21.48
CA ALA A 94 54.55 -18.52 -22.27
C ALA A 94 53.41 -17.52 -22.54
N ASN A 95 53.48 -16.42 -21.79
CA ASN A 95 53.10 -15.04 -22.08
C ASN A 95 52.41 -14.62 -23.40
N MET A 96 51.47 -13.68 -23.18
CA MET A 96 51.15 -12.44 -23.94
C MET A 96 50.30 -12.49 -25.23
N ALA A 97 49.17 -11.77 -25.17
CA ALA A 97 48.72 -10.69 -26.07
C ALA A 97 47.25 -10.33 -25.72
N ALA A 98 46.71 -9.12 -25.77
CA ALA A 98 47.14 -7.74 -25.98
C ALA A 98 45.92 -6.86 -25.58
N ALA A 99 46.08 -5.87 -24.71
CA ALA A 99 45.99 -4.42 -24.99
C ALA A 99 44.76 -3.91 -25.77
N ALA A 100 43.95 -3.03 -25.14
CA ALA A 100 43.37 -1.76 -25.65
C ALA A 100 42.13 -1.36 -24.80
N GLN A 101 42.30 -0.54 -23.75
CA GLN A 101 42.05 0.92 -23.71
C GLN A 101 40.57 1.35 -23.86
N ALA A 102 40.01 1.93 -22.78
CA ALA A 102 39.44 3.28 -22.81
C ALA A 102 39.15 3.78 -21.36
N GLN A 103 39.80 4.88 -20.99
CA GLN A 103 39.56 5.67 -19.78
C GLN A 103 38.27 6.52 -19.89
N ALA A 104 37.60 6.74 -18.77
CA ALA A 104 36.95 8.02 -18.46
C ALA A 104 36.85 8.20 -16.93
N VAL A 105 37.22 9.39 -16.48
CA VAL A 105 37.29 9.86 -15.08
C VAL A 105 36.26 10.99 -14.94
N ALA A 106 35.44 10.97 -13.88
CA ALA A 106 34.68 12.10 -13.32
C ALA A 106 33.96 11.56 -12.05
N ASP A 107 34.42 11.81 -10.83
CA ASP A 107 34.28 13.02 -10.00
C ASP A 107 32.82 13.42 -9.71
N GLY A 108 32.46 13.31 -8.41
CA GLY A 108 31.63 14.30 -7.72
C GLY A 108 30.12 14.02 -7.64
N GLY A 109 29.63 13.74 -6.44
CA GLY A 109 28.18 13.82 -6.16
C GLY A 109 27.72 13.14 -4.88
N GLU A 110 28.13 13.66 -3.73
CA GLU A 110 27.58 13.29 -2.42
C GLU A 110 26.27 14.05 -2.18
N ALA A 111 25.17 13.35 -1.89
CA ALA A 111 23.89 13.92 -1.50
C ALA A 111 23.23 13.06 -0.40
N PRO A 112 22.44 13.67 0.51
CA PRO A 112 22.41 13.30 1.93
C PRO A 112 21.36 12.25 2.29
N ALA A 113 21.60 11.58 3.41
CA ALA A 113 20.69 10.66 4.07
C ALA A 113 19.47 11.39 4.67
N GLU A 114 18.28 10.99 4.25
CA GLU A 114 17.01 11.40 4.85
C GLU A 114 16.66 10.50 6.04
N VAL A 115 16.25 11.14 7.14
CA VAL A 115 15.86 10.52 8.40
C VAL A 115 14.39 10.15 8.30
N ALA A 116 14.08 8.86 8.33
CA ALA A 116 12.71 8.36 8.38
C ALA A 116 12.18 8.46 9.82
N GLU A 117 11.17 9.31 10.04
CA GLU A 117 10.39 9.32 11.28
C GLU A 117 9.41 8.14 11.32
N GLU A 118 9.51 7.35 12.39
CA GLU A 118 8.70 6.16 12.65
C GLU A 118 7.36 6.58 13.30
N VAL A 119 6.27 6.55 12.54
CA VAL A 119 4.92 6.80 13.06
C VAL A 119 4.37 5.50 13.69
N VAL A 120 4.46 5.41 15.01
CA VAL A 120 3.87 4.31 15.79
C VAL A 120 2.34 4.46 15.82
N ASN A 121 1.64 3.57 15.11
CA ASN A 121 0.17 3.52 15.08
C ASN A 121 -0.33 2.58 16.18
N THR A 122 -0.67 3.12 17.35
CA THR A 122 -1.21 2.34 18.47
C THR A 122 -2.73 2.20 18.34
N PRO A 123 -3.31 0.98 18.30
CA PRO A 123 -4.74 0.81 18.15
C PRO A 123 -5.50 1.26 19.41
N VAL A 124 -6.33 2.29 19.28
CA VAL A 124 -7.23 2.76 20.35
C VAL A 124 -8.36 1.75 20.56
N VAL A 125 -8.24 0.93 21.59
CA VAL A 125 -9.32 0.03 22.02
C VAL A 125 -10.40 0.86 22.73
N LYS A 126 -11.49 1.19 22.01
CA LYS A 126 -12.65 1.88 22.58
C LYS A 126 -13.22 1.08 23.75
N SER A 127 -13.45 1.76 24.86
CA SER A 127 -13.95 1.15 26.10
C SER A 127 -15.40 0.67 25.93
N ASP A 128 -15.85 -0.25 26.79
CA ASP A 128 -17.23 -0.75 26.74
C ASP A 128 -18.28 0.36 26.96
N TRP A 129 -17.87 1.48 27.56
CA TRP A 129 -18.69 2.67 27.76
C TRP A 129 -18.95 3.44 26.47
N ASP A 130 -17.94 3.55 25.60
CA ASP A 130 -18.06 4.25 24.31
C ASP A 130 -18.86 3.45 23.28
N LYS A 131 -18.89 2.12 23.44
CA LYS A 131 -19.65 1.20 22.58
C LYS A 131 -21.09 1.01 23.04
N THR A 132 -21.45 1.44 24.25
CA THR A 132 -22.80 1.21 24.80
C THR A 132 -23.81 2.20 24.21
N PRO A 133 -24.77 1.77 23.37
CA PRO A 133 -25.76 2.67 22.80
C PRO A 133 -26.74 3.18 23.87
N ARG A 134 -27.27 4.39 23.69
CA ARG A 134 -28.12 5.10 24.67
C ARG A 134 -29.28 4.28 25.26
N ASN A 135 -29.82 3.30 24.53
CA ASN A 135 -30.94 2.47 24.98
C ASN A 135 -30.54 1.08 25.51
N ALA A 136 -29.27 0.67 25.41
CA ALA A 136 -28.78 -0.62 25.92
C ALA A 136 -28.76 -0.66 27.46
N PRO A 137 -28.75 -1.87 28.07
CA PRO A 137 -28.47 -2.01 29.49
C PRO A 137 -27.13 -1.35 29.83
N CYS A 138 -27.11 -0.56 30.91
CA CYS A 138 -25.90 0.13 31.32
C CYS A 138 -24.86 -0.88 31.84
N PRO A 139 -23.59 -0.81 31.39
CA PRO A 139 -22.52 -1.74 31.79
C PRO A 139 -22.16 -1.64 33.29
N CYS A 140 -22.69 -0.66 34.02
CA CYS A 140 -22.55 -0.55 35.47
C CYS A 140 -23.37 -1.58 36.27
N GLY A 141 -24.09 -2.49 35.60
CA GLY A 141 -24.91 -3.53 36.25
C GLY A 141 -26.20 -3.04 36.91
N SER A 142 -26.62 -1.78 36.67
CA SER A 142 -27.81 -1.20 37.32
C SER A 142 -29.15 -1.69 36.78
N GLY A 143 -29.15 -2.49 35.70
CA GLY A 143 -30.36 -2.95 35.00
C GLY A 143 -31.15 -1.86 34.28
N LYS A 144 -30.71 -0.59 34.36
CA LYS A 144 -31.34 0.56 33.70
C LYS A 144 -30.74 0.80 32.33
N LYS A 145 -31.51 1.41 31.41
CA LYS A 145 -31.00 1.84 30.10
C LYS A 145 -29.89 2.88 30.28
N PHE A 146 -28.87 2.88 29.42
CA PHE A 146 -27.71 3.76 29.52
C PHE A 146 -28.09 5.24 29.68
N LYS A 147 -29.03 5.75 28.87
CA LYS A 147 -29.55 7.13 28.94
C LYS A 147 -30.25 7.51 30.26
N GLN A 148 -30.70 6.53 31.03
CA GLN A 148 -31.37 6.73 32.33
C GLN A 148 -30.43 6.52 33.52
N CYS A 149 -29.16 6.18 33.25
CA CYS A 149 -28.11 5.99 34.23
C CYS A 149 -26.93 6.92 33.88
N HIS A 150 -25.80 6.38 33.46
CA HIS A 150 -24.57 7.14 33.17
C HIS A 150 -24.62 8.01 31.89
N GLY A 151 -25.60 7.79 31.00
CA GLY A 151 -25.83 8.62 29.81
C GLY A 151 -26.88 9.73 30.03
N ARG A 152 -27.25 10.02 31.28
CA ARG A 152 -28.18 11.10 31.62
C ARG A 152 -27.42 12.42 31.58
N LEU A 153 -27.66 13.21 30.54
CA LEU A 153 -27.25 14.62 30.52
C LEU A 153 -28.09 15.33 31.60
N VAL A 154 -27.42 15.90 32.59
CA VAL A 154 -28.02 16.79 33.59
C VAL A 154 -28.38 18.11 32.93
#